data_AF-A0A5C3LEG4-F1
#
_entry.id   AF-A0A5C3LEG4-F1
#
_cell.length_a   1.000
_cell.length_b   1.000
_cell.length_c   1.000
_cell.angle_alpha   90.00
_cell.angle_beta   90.00
_cell.angle_gamma   90.00
#
_symmetry.space_group_name_H-M   'P 1'
#
loop_
_entity.id
_entity.type
_entity.pdbx_description
1 polymer ?
#
loop_
_entity_poly.entity_id
_entity_poly.type
_entity_poly.pdbx_seq_one_letter_code
_entity_poly.pdbx_strand_id
1 'polypeptide(L)'
;VATDFIEPNGIAFTEDGTTAYIGETGFLTATPNQTSPATIFAFDVDKKTQMFKNRRVLAYIDTGIPDGLLVDTKGNIYAGCGDGVQVWNDEGTLLGKFFI
;
A
#
# COMPACT_ATOMS: atom_id res chain seq x y z
N VAL A 1 -12.66 -9.08 5.64
CA VAL A 1 -12.68 -7.82 6.42
C VAL A 1 -11.24 -7.35 6.57
N ALA A 2 -10.96 -6.06 6.39
CA ALA A 2 -9.61 -5.49 6.48
C ALA A 2 -9.46 -4.77 7.84
N THR A 3 -9.14 -5.54 8.89
CA THR A 3 -8.92 -5.08 10.27
C THR A 3 -7.43 -5.09 10.63
N ASP A 4 -7.11 -4.71 11.87
CA ASP A 4 -5.76 -4.81 12.44
C ASP A 4 -4.76 -3.89 11.72
N PHE A 5 -5.23 -2.68 11.42
CA PHE A 5 -4.39 -1.54 11.07
C PHE A 5 -4.15 -0.68 12.32
N ILE A 6 -2.99 -0.04 12.38
CA ILE A 6 -2.67 0.96 13.40
C ILE A 6 -3.12 2.32 12.90
N GLU A 7 -2.66 2.71 11.71
CA GLU A 7 -3.03 3.96 11.06
C GLU A 7 -3.08 3.73 9.54
N PRO A 8 -4.24 3.29 8.99
CA PRO A 8 -4.40 3.13 7.56
C PRO A 8 -4.53 4.50 6.89
N ASN A 9 -3.96 4.66 5.71
CA ASN A 9 -3.98 5.93 4.97
C ASN A 9 -4.49 5.75 3.53
N GLY A 10 -3.61 5.65 2.53
CA GLY A 10 -3.99 5.51 1.13
C GLY A 10 -4.67 4.17 0.81
N ILE A 11 -5.63 4.21 -0.13
CA ILE A 11 -6.26 3.03 -0.72
C ILE A 11 -6.35 3.17 -2.25
N ALA A 12 -6.07 2.10 -2.97
CA ALA A 12 -6.22 2.04 -4.42
C ALA A 12 -6.68 0.64 -4.87
N PHE A 13 -7.25 0.54 -6.07
CA PHE A 13 -7.75 -0.71 -6.62
C PHE A 13 -7.17 -0.95 -8.02
N THR A 14 -7.07 -2.21 -8.42
CA THR A 14 -6.87 -2.55 -9.83
C THR A 14 -8.07 -2.08 -10.65
N GLU A 15 -7.87 -1.83 -11.95
CA GLU A 15 -8.92 -1.34 -12.85
C GLU A 15 -10.16 -2.25 -12.88
N ASP A 16 -9.95 -3.56 -12.76
CA ASP A 16 -11.03 -4.56 -12.72
C ASP A 16 -11.66 -4.74 -11.32
N GLY A 17 -11.17 -4.00 -10.33
CA GLY A 17 -11.63 -3.99 -8.95
C GLY A 17 -11.38 -5.29 -8.18
N THR A 18 -10.51 -6.19 -8.65
CA THR A 18 -10.27 -7.50 -8.01
C THR A 18 -9.23 -7.47 -6.91
N THR A 19 -8.36 -6.47 -6.89
CA THR A 19 -7.35 -6.29 -5.85
C THR A 19 -7.45 -4.89 -5.28
N ALA A 20 -7.40 -4.79 -3.95
CA ALA A 20 -7.27 -3.53 -3.23
C ALA A 20 -5.90 -3.46 -2.55
N TYR A 21 -5.29 -2.29 -2.57
CA TYR A 21 -4.05 -1.98 -1.87
C TYR A 21 -4.32 -0.95 -0.79
N ILE A 22 -3.81 -1.15 0.42
CA ILE A 22 -3.94 -0.22 1.54
C ILE A 22 -2.55 0.09 2.11
N GLY A 23 -2.25 1.37 2.26
CA GLY A 23 -1.07 1.88 2.96
C GLY A 23 -1.30 1.89 4.47
N GLU A 24 -0.41 1.26 5.22
CA GLU A 24 -0.35 1.28 6.67
C GLU A 24 0.84 2.14 7.11
N THR A 25 0.55 3.16 7.93
CA THR A 25 1.50 4.21 8.28
C THR A 25 1.85 4.24 9.77
N GLY A 26 1.52 3.19 10.53
CA GLY A 26 1.75 3.10 11.97
C GLY A 26 3.20 3.30 12.43
N PHE A 27 4.19 3.22 11.54
CA PHE A 27 5.56 3.68 11.77
C PHE A 27 5.61 5.14 12.22
N LEU A 28 4.81 6.02 11.61
CA LEU A 28 4.85 7.47 11.81
C LEU A 28 3.52 8.01 12.35
N THR A 29 3.18 7.58 13.57
CA THR A 29 2.10 8.21 14.38
C THR A 29 2.61 9.49 15.05
N ALA A 30 2.25 9.78 16.31
CA ALA A 30 2.78 10.91 17.08
C ALA A 30 4.32 10.88 17.27
N THR A 31 4.91 9.68 17.36
CA THR A 31 6.35 9.48 17.44
C THR A 31 6.75 8.28 16.58
N PRO A 32 7.87 8.35 15.83
CA PRO A 32 8.33 7.21 15.03
C PRO A 32 8.53 5.95 15.88
N ASN A 33 7.95 4.83 15.46
CA ASN A 33 8.20 3.51 16.04
C ASN A 33 8.68 2.53 14.96
N GLN A 34 9.96 2.15 15.02
CA GLN A 34 10.58 1.24 14.05
C GLN A 34 10.04 -0.20 14.09
N THR A 35 9.31 -0.58 15.15
CA THR A 35 8.62 -1.88 15.20
C THR A 35 7.21 -1.84 14.61
N SER A 36 6.69 -0.64 14.34
CA SER A 36 5.40 -0.44 13.69
C SER A 36 5.54 -0.49 12.16
N PRO A 37 4.48 -0.87 11.44
CA PRO A 37 4.48 -1.02 9.99
C PRO A 37 4.60 0.30 9.22
N ALA A 38 5.39 0.26 8.14
CA ALA A 38 5.36 1.19 7.01
C ALA A 38 5.17 0.34 5.75
N THR A 39 3.94 -0.12 5.52
CA THR A 39 3.69 -1.29 4.68
C THR A 39 2.52 -1.05 3.73
N ILE A 40 2.64 -1.51 2.49
CA ILE A 40 1.50 -1.63 1.58
C ILE A 40 0.99 -3.07 1.67
N PHE A 41 -0.28 -3.24 2.05
CA PHE A 41 -0.97 -4.52 2.04
C PHE A 41 -1.83 -4.65 0.79
N ALA A 42 -1.90 -5.85 0.22
CA ALA A 42 -2.84 -6.21 -0.83
C ALA A 42 -3.95 -7.13 -0.28
N PHE A 43 -5.13 -7.03 -0.88
CA PHE A 43 -6.30 -7.84 -0.58
C PHE A 43 -6.98 -8.24 -1.87
N ASP A 44 -7.52 -9.46 -1.90
CA ASP A 44 -8.47 -9.84 -2.95
C ASP A 44 -9.84 -9.25 -2.61
N VAL A 45 -10.54 -8.76 -3.63
CA VAL A 45 -11.88 -8.17 -3.49
C VAL A 45 -12.90 -9.11 -4.11
N ASP A 46 -13.83 -9.58 -3.29
CA ASP A 46 -14.93 -10.40 -3.77
C ASP A 46 -15.91 -9.57 -4.63
N LYS A 47 -15.99 -9.85 -5.93
CA LYS A 47 -16.82 -9.04 -6.87
C LYS A 47 -18.31 -8.94 -6.48
N LYS A 48 -18.85 -9.92 -5.75
CA LYS A 48 -20.28 -9.95 -5.39
C LYS A 48 -20.56 -9.23 -4.08
N THR A 49 -19.76 -9.54 -3.06
CA THR A 49 -19.96 -9.05 -1.68
C THR A 49 -19.14 -7.81 -1.35
N GLN A 50 -18.17 -7.47 -2.21
CA GLN A 50 -17.20 -6.40 -2.02
C GLN A 50 -16.32 -6.59 -0.76
N MET A 51 -16.31 -7.80 -0.21
CA MET A 51 -15.47 -8.11 0.95
C MET A 51 -14.01 -8.29 0.57
N PHE A 52 -13.14 -7.73 1.41
CA PHE A 52 -11.70 -7.90 1.31
C PHE A 52 -11.29 -9.24 1.92
N LYS A 53 -10.45 -9.99 1.21
CA LYS A 53 -9.98 -11.33 1.53
C LYS A 53 -8.46 -11.40 1.38
N ASN A 54 -7.85 -12.45 1.94
CA ASN A 54 -6.46 -12.83 1.67
C ASN A 54 -5.44 -11.67 1.82
N ARG A 55 -5.46 -11.00 2.99
CA ARG A 55 -4.47 -9.96 3.34
C ARG A 55 -3.07 -10.50 3.13
N ARG A 56 -2.25 -9.78 2.37
CA ARG A 56 -0.83 -10.10 2.15
C ARG A 56 0.00 -8.83 2.09
N VAL A 57 1.26 -8.93 2.47
CA VAL A 57 2.22 -7.84 2.27
C VAL A 57 2.52 -7.75 0.78
N LEU A 58 2.45 -6.54 0.22
CA LEU A 58 3.00 -6.24 -1.10
C LEU A 58 4.43 -5.72 -0.96
N ALA A 59 4.62 -4.67 -0.16
CA ALA A 59 5.90 -3.98 -0.04
C ALA A 59 6.07 -3.33 1.34
N TYR A 60 7.32 -3.20 1.77
CA TYR A 60 7.72 -2.36 2.88
C TYR A 60 8.35 -1.07 2.34
N ILE A 61 7.95 0.07 2.89
CA ILE A 61 8.54 1.36 2.54
C ILE A 61 9.84 1.53 3.34
N ASP A 62 10.93 1.78 2.62
CA ASP A 62 12.26 1.95 3.20
C ASP A 62 12.52 3.39 3.69
N THR A 63 11.76 4.37 3.18
CA THR A 63 11.89 5.79 3.59
C THR A 63 10.52 6.40 3.90
N GLY A 64 10.25 6.65 5.18
CA GLY A 64 9.00 7.24 5.65
C GLY A 64 7.86 6.22 5.72
N ILE A 65 6.72 6.56 5.13
CA ILE A 65 5.47 5.78 5.16
C ILE A 65 4.82 5.78 3.78
N PRO A 66 3.96 4.81 3.45
CA PRO A 66 3.09 4.88 2.28
C PRO A 66 1.87 5.76 2.60
N ASP A 67 1.88 7.01 2.16
CA ASP A 67 0.77 7.94 2.36
C ASP A 67 -0.33 7.71 1.30
N GLY A 68 -0.37 8.51 0.24
CA GLY A 68 -1.28 8.30 -0.90
C GLY A 68 -0.86 7.13 -1.79
N LEU A 69 -1.85 6.38 -2.29
CA LEU A 69 -1.67 5.28 -3.24
C LEU A 69 -2.39 5.55 -4.57
N LEU A 70 -1.81 5.08 -5.67
CA LEU A 70 -2.42 5.06 -7.00
C LEU A 70 -2.01 3.78 -7.75
N VAL A 71 -2.90 3.23 -8.56
CA VAL A 71 -2.61 2.11 -9.46
C VAL A 71 -2.78 2.59 -10.90
N ASP A 72 -1.78 2.34 -11.76
CA ASP A 72 -1.89 2.66 -13.19
C ASP A 72 -2.56 1.54 -14.00
N THR A 73 -2.79 1.80 -15.29
CA THR A 73 -3.45 0.84 -16.21
C THR A 73 -2.61 -0.41 -16.52
N LYS A 74 -1.35 -0.46 -16.06
CA LYS A 74 -0.48 -1.64 -16.16
C LYS A 74 -0.43 -2.43 -14.85
N GLY A 75 -1.15 -1.98 -13.82
CA GLY A 75 -1.15 -2.59 -12.49
C GLY A 75 0.03 -2.17 -11.62
N ASN A 76 0.81 -1.15 -12.01
CA ASN A 76 1.88 -0.65 -11.13
C ASN A 76 1.28 0.21 -10.01
N ILE A 77 1.84 0.06 -8.82
CA ILE A 77 1.40 0.71 -7.59
C ILE A 77 2.38 1.83 -7.26
N TYR A 78 1.87 3.05 -7.20
CA TYR A 78 2.59 4.26 -6.82
C TYR A 78 2.24 4.61 -5.39
N ALA A 79 3.26 4.85 -4.57
CA ALA A 79 3.09 5.30 -3.20
C ALA A 79 3.87 6.60 -2.97
N GLY A 80 3.22 7.60 -2.39
CA GLY A 80 3.90 8.75 -1.81
C GLY A 80 4.66 8.31 -0.56
N CYS A 81 5.97 8.51 -0.57
CA CYS A 81 6.91 8.11 0.47
C CYS A 81 7.78 9.30 0.91
N GLY A 82 8.59 9.11 1.96
CA GLY A 82 9.42 10.18 2.51
C GLY A 82 10.50 10.69 1.55
N ASP A 83 10.92 9.86 0.58
CA ASP A 83 11.90 10.20 -0.45
C ASP A 83 11.28 10.63 -1.79
N GLY A 84 9.95 10.74 -1.88
CA GLY A 84 9.23 11.08 -3.10
C GLY A 84 8.18 10.04 -3.46
N VAL A 85 8.23 9.46 -4.66
CA VAL A 85 7.27 8.43 -5.10
C VAL A 85 7.99 7.13 -5.41
N GLN A 86 7.57 6.03 -4.78
CA GLN A 86 8.06 4.69 -5.07
C GLN A 86 7.05 3.92 -5.92
N VAL A 87 7.53 3.19 -6.93
CA VAL A 87 6.70 2.44 -7.88
C VAL A 87 7.00 0.95 -7.78
N TRP A 88 5.97 0.16 -7.58
CA TRP A 88 6.04 -1.29 -7.42
C TRP A 88 5.19 -1.99 -8.47
N ASN A 89 5.57 -3.20 -8.90
CA ASN A 89 4.63 -4.08 -9.63
C ASN A 89 3.72 -4.85 -8.65
N ASP A 90 2.78 -5.62 -9.18
CA ASP A 90 1.81 -6.42 -8.43
C ASP A 90 2.44 -7.61 -7.65
N GLU A 91 3.66 -8.00 -8.01
CA GLU A 91 4.48 -8.98 -7.29
C GLU A 91 5.27 -8.36 -6.11
N GLY A 92 5.26 -7.03 -5.94
CA GLY A 92 6.00 -6.33 -4.90
C GLY A 92 7.47 -6.05 -5.26
N THR A 93 7.83 -6.10 -6.54
CA THR A 93 9.15 -5.67 -7.04
C THR A 93 9.19 -4.16 -7.19
N LEU A 94 10.20 -3.51 -6.59
CA LEU A 94 10.44 -2.08 -6.78
C LEU A 94 10.91 -1.84 -8.22
N LEU A 95 10.11 -1.12 -9.00
CA LEU A 95 10.42 -0.75 -10.38
C LEU A 95 11.27 0.51 -10.46
N GLY A 96 11.09 1.44 -9.51
CA GLY A 96 11.86 2.68 -9.46
C GLY A 96 11.33 3.68 -8.45
N LYS A 97 12.05 4.80 -8.34
CA LYS A 97 11.71 5.92 -7.46
C LYS A 97 11.83 7.25 -8.20
N PHE A 98 10.91 8.17 -7.93
CA PHE A 98 10.99 9.58 -8.31
C PHE A 98 11.33 10.37 -7.06
N PHE A 99 12.54 10.95 -7.01
CA PHE A 99 13.01 11.68 -5.84
C PHE A 99 12.53 13.13 -5.82
N ILE A 100 12.34 13.67 -4.61
CA ILE A 100 12.12 15.10 -4.34
C ILE A 100 13.38 15.79 -3.83
#